data_AF-A0A524N065-F1
#
_entry.id   AF-A0A524N065-F1
#
_cell.length_a   1.000
_cell.length_b   1.000
_cell.length_c   1.000
_cell.angle_alpha   90.00
_cell.angle_beta   90.00
_cell.angle_gamma   90.00
#
_symmetry.space_group_name_H-M   'P 1'
#
loop_
_entity.id
_entity.type
_entity.pdbx_description
1 polymer ?
#
loop_
_entity_poly.entity_id
_entity_poly.type
_entity_poly.pdbx_seq_one_letter_code
_entity_poly.pdbx_strand_id
1 'polypeptide(L)'
;MHRLRVTFQTPNQRHRCPTQQLHPRRHAERHTRLHKDPQRRRRGAKSILGVRARMTDQPLNICIDSNEASKQHSIITYLKFNGFNVEIKPLPVCDYVVSDRVGVERKDASDFLGSMKDGRVFNQARDMAEIYEKPVIILEGSMKKALKRSHMKPSSIYGALSSLALDYGVNIIPTDDPESTAVLLHRLAYREQAKEERTIQLRSMNRSLSLDQQQIFLLSGLPQIGTTLAENLLNTFDTPYKVLVEFAQAEIHTSPSGKTKRLTGPLTDVKGVGPKIVESAQQLLHESYPHLCGVKK
;
A
#
# COMPACT_ATOMS: atom_id res chain seq x y z
N MET A 1 8.60 -49.26 22.75
CA MET A 1 8.38 -48.73 24.11
C MET A 1 9.71 -48.57 24.83
N HIS A 2 10.35 -47.39 24.81
CA HIS A 2 11.46 -47.07 25.72
C HIS A 2 11.32 -45.59 26.13
N ARG A 3 10.97 -45.39 27.41
CA ARG A 3 10.90 -44.08 28.08
C ARG A 3 12.29 -43.75 28.60
N LEU A 4 12.90 -42.67 28.10
CA LEU A 4 14.04 -42.02 28.74
C LEU A 4 13.54 -40.76 29.46
N ARG A 5 13.66 -40.80 30.79
CA ARG A 5 13.26 -39.75 31.73
C ARG A 5 14.52 -38.94 32.04
N VAL A 6 14.60 -37.70 31.56
CA VAL A 6 15.71 -36.78 31.89
C VAL A 6 15.18 -35.74 32.86
N THR A 7 15.68 -35.79 34.09
CA THR A 7 15.49 -34.81 35.15
C THR A 7 16.42 -33.61 34.93
N PHE A 8 15.90 -32.39 34.96
CA PHE A 8 16.71 -31.18 35.03
C PHE A 8 16.60 -30.52 36.41
N GLN A 9 17.77 -30.34 37.03
CA GLN A 9 18.01 -29.66 38.30
C GLN A 9 17.88 -28.15 38.14
N THR A 10 17.32 -27.47 39.14
CA THR A 10 17.29 -26.01 39.27
C THR A 10 18.50 -25.50 40.04
N PRO A 11 19.15 -24.38 39.63
CA PRO A 11 20.08 -23.68 40.48
C PRO A 11 19.39 -22.55 41.26
N ASN A 12 19.52 -22.66 42.58
CA ASN A 12 19.19 -21.68 43.60
C ASN A 12 20.35 -20.67 43.71
N GLN A 13 20.15 -19.38 43.42
CA GLN A 13 21.05 -18.33 43.93
C GLN A 13 20.28 -17.06 44.32
N ARG A 14 20.40 -16.75 45.62
CA ARG A 14 19.99 -15.53 46.29
C ARG A 14 21.10 -14.48 46.09
N HIS A 15 20.77 -13.26 45.70
CA HIS A 15 21.59 -12.09 46.01
C HIS A 15 20.74 -10.90 46.45
N ARG A 16 21.26 -10.22 47.49
CA ARG A 16 20.58 -9.30 48.40
C ARG A 16 20.55 -7.86 47.86
N CYS A 17 19.45 -7.16 48.13
CA CYS A 17 19.37 -5.69 48.16
C CYS A 17 20.19 -5.10 49.33
N PRO A 18 20.72 -3.87 49.18
CA PRO A 18 20.98 -2.99 50.30
C PRO A 18 20.05 -1.78 50.29
N THR A 19 19.26 -1.70 51.36
CA THR A 19 18.49 -0.55 51.85
C THR A 19 19.46 0.50 52.41
N GLN A 20 19.27 1.79 52.09
CA GLN A 20 19.77 2.89 52.93
C GLN A 20 18.70 3.96 53.13
N GLN A 21 18.62 4.39 54.38
CA GLN A 21 17.54 5.12 55.03
C GLN A 21 17.66 6.65 54.87
N LEU A 22 16.51 7.33 55.01
CA LEU A 22 16.30 8.78 55.04
C LEU A 22 16.47 9.37 56.47
N HIS A 23 16.89 10.64 56.54
CA HIS A 23 16.42 11.79 57.39
C HIS A 23 17.54 12.70 57.98
N PRO A 24 17.28 13.95 58.47
CA PRO A 24 16.52 15.08 57.88
C PRO A 24 17.09 16.52 58.18
N ARG A 25 16.47 17.57 57.58
CA ARG A 25 16.48 19.05 57.91
C ARG A 25 17.75 19.85 57.53
N ARG A 26 17.76 21.15 57.17
CA ARG A 26 16.91 22.34 57.41
C ARG A 26 16.97 23.34 56.23
N HIS A 27 15.95 24.19 56.17
CA HIS A 27 15.82 25.42 55.38
C HIS A 27 17.00 26.40 55.49
N ALA A 28 17.30 27.11 54.39
CA ALA A 28 17.68 28.51 54.40
C ALA A 28 17.46 29.13 53.00
N GLU A 29 16.58 30.13 52.94
CA GLU A 29 16.40 31.05 51.80
C GLU A 29 17.68 31.87 51.58
N ARG A 30 18.00 32.15 50.31
CA ARG A 30 18.75 33.36 49.92
C ARG A 30 18.50 33.67 48.45
N HIS A 31 17.75 34.74 48.24
CA HIS A 31 17.65 35.48 46.99
C HIS A 31 19.04 36.03 46.62
N THR A 32 19.58 35.64 45.47
CA THR A 32 20.58 36.43 44.74
C THR A 32 20.28 36.36 43.25
N ARG A 33 20.09 37.56 42.69
CA ARG A 33 19.78 37.85 41.28
C ARG A 33 20.87 37.27 40.38
N LEU A 34 20.49 36.45 39.41
CA LEU A 34 21.32 36.15 38.25
C LEU A 34 20.71 36.85 37.03
N HIS A 35 21.44 37.85 36.55
CA HIS A 35 21.28 38.40 35.21
C HIS A 35 21.22 37.26 34.19
N LYS A 36 20.09 37.11 33.49
CA LYS A 36 19.98 36.30 32.29
C LYS A 36 20.16 37.21 31.09
N ASP A 37 21.34 37.10 30.50
CA ASP A 37 21.69 37.56 29.16
C ASP A 37 20.69 36.99 28.13
N PRO A 38 20.02 37.82 27.30
CA PRO A 38 18.85 37.41 26.53
C PRO A 38 19.21 36.88 25.14
N GLN A 39 20.10 35.89 25.01
CA GLN A 39 20.32 35.23 23.71
C GLN A 39 20.73 33.75 23.83
N ARG A 40 19.78 32.87 24.15
CA ARG A 40 19.71 31.49 23.57
C ARG A 40 18.56 30.70 24.20
N ARG A 41 17.77 30.07 23.32
CA ARG A 41 16.65 29.14 23.55
C ARG A 41 15.24 29.75 23.38
N ARG A 42 14.94 30.07 22.13
CA ARG A 42 13.61 29.83 21.54
C ARG A 42 13.80 29.00 20.27
N ARG A 43 13.92 27.68 20.41
CA ARG A 43 13.59 26.75 19.31
C ARG A 43 12.14 26.35 19.56
N GLY A 44 11.27 26.92 18.73
CA GLY A 44 9.84 27.02 18.97
C GLY A 44 9.14 25.67 18.97
N ALA A 45 8.20 25.55 19.90
CA ALA A 45 6.94 24.87 19.62
C ALA A 45 6.29 25.61 18.45
N LYS A 46 6.40 25.06 17.23
CA LYS A 46 5.54 25.48 16.12
C LYS A 46 4.18 24.82 16.35
N SER A 47 3.18 25.67 16.50
CA SER A 47 1.77 25.31 16.62
C SER A 47 1.36 24.36 15.49
N ILE A 48 0.65 23.30 15.87
CA ILE A 48 0.04 22.30 14.98
C ILE A 48 -1.18 22.90 14.23
N LEU A 49 -1.59 24.11 14.61
CA LEU A 49 -2.69 24.86 13.99
C LEU A 49 -2.10 25.86 12.99
N GLY A 50 -2.05 25.48 11.72
CA GLY A 50 -1.55 26.35 10.65
C GLY A 50 -0.85 25.62 9.50
N VAL A 51 -1.36 24.47 9.07
CA VAL A 51 -0.89 23.83 7.84
C VAL A 51 -1.73 24.36 6.68
N ARG A 52 -1.45 25.58 6.23
CA ARG A 52 -1.62 25.90 4.81
C ARG A 52 -0.46 25.20 4.10
N ALA A 53 -0.68 23.93 3.75
CA ALA A 53 0.24 23.20 2.91
C ALA A 53 0.44 24.02 1.63
N ARG A 54 1.69 24.30 1.27
CA ARG A 54 1.98 24.78 -0.08
C ARG A 54 1.47 23.69 -1.02
N MET A 55 0.41 23.99 -1.75
CA MET A 55 -0.19 23.11 -2.73
C MET A 55 0.89 22.77 -3.75
N THR A 56 1.18 21.49 -3.91
CA THR A 56 1.74 21.00 -5.16
C THR A 56 0.78 21.40 -6.27
N ASP A 57 1.30 21.80 -7.44
CA ASP A 57 0.49 22.31 -8.56
C ASP A 57 -0.45 21.24 -9.17
N GLN A 58 -0.32 19.99 -8.70
CA GLN A 58 -1.16 18.86 -9.10
C GLN A 58 -2.16 18.50 -7.98
N PRO A 59 -3.45 18.33 -8.32
CA PRO A 59 -4.48 17.92 -7.36
C PRO A 59 -4.22 16.49 -6.88
N LEU A 60 -4.48 16.22 -5.60
CA LEU A 60 -4.40 14.88 -5.03
C LEU A 60 -5.54 14.01 -5.58
N ASN A 61 -5.25 12.76 -5.89
CA ASN A 61 -6.23 11.82 -6.42
C ASN A 61 -6.64 10.81 -5.35
N ILE A 62 -7.90 10.38 -5.36
CA ILE A 62 -8.37 9.28 -4.53
C ILE A 62 -9.49 8.54 -5.23
N CYS A 63 -9.45 7.22 -5.19
CA CYS A 63 -10.55 6.39 -5.65
C CYS A 63 -11.34 5.84 -4.46
N ILE A 64 -12.67 5.85 -4.55
CA ILE A 64 -13.58 5.45 -3.48
C ILE A 64 -14.56 4.40 -4.03
N ASP A 65 -14.75 3.32 -3.26
CA ASP A 65 -15.75 2.30 -3.58
C ASP A 65 -17.14 2.91 -3.65
N SER A 66 -17.92 2.51 -4.64
CA SER A 66 -19.27 2.99 -4.86
C SER A 66 -20.22 2.75 -3.67
N ASN A 67 -20.09 1.62 -2.95
CA ASN A 67 -20.93 1.34 -1.79
C ASN A 67 -20.52 2.20 -0.60
N GLU A 68 -19.22 2.38 -0.34
CA GLU A 68 -18.77 3.25 0.75
C GLU A 68 -19.09 4.72 0.46
N ALA A 69 -18.96 5.14 -0.81
CA ALA A 69 -19.31 6.48 -1.23
C ALA A 69 -20.79 6.83 -0.98
N SER A 70 -21.68 5.84 -1.08
CA SER A 70 -23.11 6.02 -0.79
C SER A 70 -23.40 6.25 0.70
N LYS A 71 -22.52 5.79 1.60
CA LYS A 71 -22.69 5.85 3.06
C LYS A 71 -21.96 7.04 3.68
N GLN A 72 -20.78 7.38 3.16
CA GLN A 72 -19.88 8.36 3.78
C GLN A 72 -19.79 9.67 3.00
N HIS A 73 -20.94 10.33 2.83
CA HIS A 73 -21.00 11.59 2.08
C HIS A 73 -20.14 12.72 2.68
N SER A 74 -19.99 12.76 4.01
CA SER A 74 -19.15 13.74 4.71
C SER A 74 -17.68 13.65 4.31
N ILE A 75 -17.15 12.42 4.17
CA ILE A 75 -15.76 12.16 3.75
C ILE A 75 -15.54 12.67 2.32
N ILE A 76 -16.47 12.39 1.41
CA ILE A 76 -16.39 12.84 0.01
C ILE A 76 -16.40 14.36 -0.06
N THR A 77 -17.34 14.99 0.65
CA THR A 77 -17.48 16.46 0.67
C THR A 77 -16.20 17.11 1.20
N TYR A 78 -15.62 16.57 2.27
CA TYR A 78 -14.34 17.04 2.79
C TYR A 78 -13.23 16.96 1.74
N LEU A 79 -13.08 15.81 1.07
CA LEU A 79 -12.01 15.60 0.09
C LEU A 79 -12.16 16.55 -1.11
N LYS A 80 -13.38 16.67 -1.67
CA LYS A 80 -13.67 17.60 -2.78
C LYS A 80 -13.42 19.05 -2.39
N PHE A 81 -13.85 19.47 -1.20
CA PHE A 81 -13.61 20.82 -0.70
C PHE A 81 -12.11 21.14 -0.55
N ASN A 82 -11.29 20.13 -0.27
CA ASN A 82 -9.83 20.25 -0.18
C ASN A 82 -9.11 20.04 -1.53
N GLY A 83 -9.83 20.06 -2.65
CA GLY A 83 -9.23 20.04 -3.99
C GLY A 83 -8.78 18.65 -4.47
N PHE A 84 -9.32 17.57 -3.89
CA PHE A 84 -9.07 16.23 -4.42
C PHE A 84 -9.84 16.00 -5.72
N ASN A 85 -9.18 15.30 -6.65
CA ASN A 85 -9.85 14.61 -7.73
C ASN A 85 -10.36 13.26 -7.19
N VAL A 86 -11.69 13.17 -6.99
CA VAL A 86 -12.34 11.99 -6.40
C VAL A 86 -12.99 11.16 -7.50
N GLU A 87 -12.48 9.95 -7.71
CA GLU A 87 -13.05 8.96 -8.62
C GLU A 87 -13.90 7.96 -7.83
N ILE A 88 -15.19 7.81 -8.17
CA ILE A 88 -16.07 6.83 -7.54
C ILE A 88 -16.31 5.69 -8.52
N LYS A 89 -15.93 4.47 -8.14
CA LYS A 89 -16.19 3.24 -8.93
C LYS A 89 -16.21 2.03 -8.01
N PRO A 90 -16.78 0.89 -8.45
CA PRO A 90 -16.65 -0.35 -7.70
C PRO A 90 -15.18 -0.71 -7.50
N LEU A 91 -14.80 -0.98 -6.26
CA LEU A 91 -13.48 -1.48 -5.92
C LEU A 91 -13.57 -2.95 -5.48
N PRO A 92 -12.63 -3.80 -5.92
CA PRO A 92 -12.74 -5.23 -5.70
C PRO A 92 -12.46 -5.65 -4.26
N VAL A 93 -11.62 -4.89 -3.54
CA VAL A 93 -11.08 -5.34 -2.26
C VAL A 93 -11.24 -4.32 -1.13
N CYS A 94 -11.06 -3.02 -1.33
CA CYS A 94 -11.11 -2.06 -0.21
C CYS A 94 -11.96 -0.83 -0.51
N ASP A 95 -12.30 -0.07 0.53
CA ASP A 95 -13.15 1.12 0.43
C ASP A 95 -12.47 2.32 -0.25
N TYR A 96 -11.17 2.51 -0.07
CA TYR A 96 -10.44 3.66 -0.64
C TYR A 96 -9.09 3.23 -1.21
N VAL A 97 -8.72 3.78 -2.37
CA VAL A 97 -7.37 3.65 -2.94
C VAL A 97 -6.71 5.01 -2.96
N VAL A 98 -5.61 5.12 -2.21
CA VAL A 98 -4.87 6.37 -2.01
C VAL A 98 -3.63 6.45 -2.92
N SER A 99 -3.05 5.29 -3.26
CA SER A 99 -1.98 5.16 -4.25
C SER A 99 -1.99 3.74 -4.84
N ASP A 100 -1.11 3.48 -5.79
CA ASP A 100 -0.86 2.16 -6.37
C ASP A 100 -0.51 1.07 -5.33
N ARG A 101 0.03 1.50 -4.19
CA ARG A 101 0.49 0.61 -3.11
C ARG A 101 -0.27 0.74 -1.79
N VAL A 102 -1.18 1.71 -1.66
CA VAL A 102 -1.97 1.96 -0.44
C VAL A 102 -3.46 1.81 -0.73
N GLY A 103 -4.01 0.66 -0.31
CA GLY A 103 -5.44 0.42 -0.18
C GLY A 103 -5.87 0.57 1.27
N VAL A 104 -7.04 1.15 1.49
CA VAL A 104 -7.58 1.48 2.81
C VAL A 104 -8.98 0.91 2.97
N GLU A 105 -9.18 0.18 4.04
CA GLU A 105 -10.47 -0.35 4.50
C GLU A 105 -10.93 0.45 5.72
N ARG A 106 -12.15 1.00 5.70
CA ARG A 106 -12.73 1.68 6.87
C ARG A 106 -13.62 0.69 7.61
N LYS A 107 -13.35 0.52 8.90
CA LYS A 107 -14.17 -0.35 9.75
C LYS A 107 -14.58 0.35 11.02
N ASP A 108 -15.89 0.38 11.28
CA ASP A 108 -16.40 0.83 12.58
C ASP A 108 -15.88 -0.10 13.68
N ALA A 109 -15.47 0.47 14.80
CA ALA A 109 -14.88 -0.23 15.94
C ALA A 109 -15.81 -1.32 16.50
N SER A 110 -17.13 -1.13 16.45
CA SER A 110 -18.10 -2.14 16.87
C SER A 110 -18.27 -3.26 15.84
N ASP A 111 -18.31 -2.92 14.55
CA ASP A 111 -18.36 -3.90 13.46
C ASP A 111 -17.06 -4.70 13.33
N PHE A 112 -15.91 -4.11 13.69
CA PHE A 112 -14.62 -4.77 13.72
C PHE A 112 -14.63 -5.99 14.67
N LEU A 113 -15.17 -5.82 15.88
CA LEU A 113 -15.25 -6.90 16.88
C LEU A 113 -16.16 -8.04 16.40
N GLY A 114 -17.26 -7.72 15.70
CA GLY A 114 -18.10 -8.72 15.05
C GLY A 114 -17.34 -9.49 13.97
N SER A 115 -16.68 -8.78 13.05
CA SER A 115 -15.90 -9.41 11.96
C SER A 115 -14.70 -10.21 12.45
N MET A 116 -14.18 -9.91 13.63
CA MET A 116 -13.11 -10.67 14.27
C MET A 116 -13.62 -12.02 14.78
N LYS A 117 -14.85 -12.08 15.33
CA LYS A 117 -15.47 -13.35 15.74
C LYS A 117 -15.77 -14.24 14.53
N ASP A 118 -16.24 -13.64 13.44
CA ASP A 118 -16.62 -14.35 12.21
C ASP A 118 -15.42 -14.70 11.31
N GLY A 119 -14.21 -14.23 11.65
CA GLY A 119 -13.01 -14.40 10.83
C GLY A 119 -12.94 -13.51 9.58
N ARG A 120 -14.02 -12.80 9.22
CA ARG A 120 -14.11 -11.96 8.02
C ARG A 120 -13.02 -10.90 7.92
N VAL A 121 -12.58 -10.33 9.04
CA VAL A 121 -11.52 -9.31 9.04
C VAL A 121 -10.18 -9.85 8.57
N PHE A 122 -9.90 -11.14 8.79
CA PHE A 122 -8.65 -11.76 8.37
C PHE A 122 -8.65 -12.11 6.88
N ASN A 123 -9.81 -12.51 6.33
CA ASN A 123 -9.97 -12.68 4.88
C ASN A 123 -9.75 -11.34 4.18
N GLN A 124 -10.39 -10.29 4.68
CA GLN A 124 -10.23 -8.93 4.18
C GLN A 124 -8.75 -8.48 4.24
N ALA A 125 -8.07 -8.72 5.36
CA ALA A 125 -6.66 -8.40 5.53
C ALA A 125 -5.76 -9.14 4.54
N ARG A 126 -6.00 -10.43 4.31
CA ARG A 126 -5.27 -11.23 3.32
C ARG A 126 -5.47 -10.68 1.92
N ASP A 127 -6.72 -10.50 1.50
CA ASP A 127 -7.06 -10.08 0.15
C ASP A 127 -6.47 -8.68 -0.14
N MET A 128 -6.44 -7.79 0.86
CA MET A 128 -5.73 -6.50 0.77
C MET A 128 -4.22 -6.65 0.67
N ALA A 129 -3.61 -7.51 1.48
CA ALA A 129 -2.16 -7.73 1.49
C ALA A 129 -1.63 -8.38 0.21
N GLU A 130 -2.49 -9.12 -0.51
CA GLU A 130 -2.17 -9.68 -1.83
C GLU A 130 -2.08 -8.61 -2.93
N ILE A 131 -2.82 -7.50 -2.79
CA ILE A 131 -2.91 -6.46 -3.83
C ILE A 131 -2.02 -5.25 -3.50
N TYR A 132 -1.98 -4.84 -2.24
CA TYR A 132 -1.34 -3.61 -1.81
C TYR A 132 -0.10 -3.89 -0.96
N GLU A 133 1.01 -3.21 -1.25
CA GLU A 133 2.24 -3.29 -0.44
C GLU A 133 2.06 -2.69 0.97
N LYS A 134 1.14 -1.72 1.10
CA LYS A 134 0.83 -1.03 2.36
C LYS A 134 -0.69 -1.04 2.58
N PRO A 135 -1.30 -2.18 2.96
CA PRO A 135 -2.71 -2.21 3.31
C PRO A 135 -2.92 -1.47 4.63
N VAL A 136 -4.01 -0.71 4.72
CA VAL A 136 -4.38 0.07 5.90
C VAL A 136 -5.82 -0.25 6.31
N ILE A 137 -6.04 -0.52 7.59
CA ILE A 137 -7.38 -0.55 8.18
C ILE A 137 -7.52 0.70 9.05
N ILE A 138 -8.52 1.52 8.74
CA ILE A 138 -8.96 2.61 9.61
C ILE A 138 -10.00 2.06 10.58
N LEU A 139 -9.69 2.08 11.88
CA LEU A 139 -10.66 1.73 12.92
C LEU A 139 -11.35 2.99 13.41
N GLU A 140 -12.55 3.24 12.87
CA GLU A 140 -13.32 4.43 13.19
C GLU A 140 -14.19 4.21 14.43
N GLY A 141 -14.17 5.18 15.33
CA GLY A 141 -14.94 5.20 16.57
C GLY A 141 -14.19 4.66 17.78
N SER A 142 -14.90 4.61 18.90
CA SER A 142 -14.27 4.31 20.19
C SER A 142 -14.15 2.81 20.44
N MET A 143 -12.92 2.27 20.29
CA MET A 143 -12.59 0.89 20.69
C MET A 143 -12.98 0.62 22.15
N LYS A 144 -12.75 1.56 23.07
CA LYS A 144 -13.15 1.41 24.48
C LYS A 144 -14.66 1.19 24.65
N LYS A 145 -15.50 1.91 23.89
CA LYS A 145 -16.96 1.73 23.92
C LYS A 145 -17.35 0.39 23.28
N ALA A 146 -16.73 0.04 22.15
CA ALA A 146 -16.99 -1.22 21.46
C ALA A 146 -16.65 -2.44 22.33
N LEU A 147 -15.47 -2.43 22.97
CA LEU A 147 -15.00 -3.43 23.93
C LEU A 147 -16.04 -3.69 25.04
N LYS A 148 -16.52 -2.62 25.68
CA LYS A 148 -17.52 -2.71 26.77
C LYS A 148 -18.80 -3.41 26.32
N ARG A 149 -19.25 -3.19 25.09
CA ARG A 149 -20.48 -3.79 24.54
C ARG A 149 -20.28 -5.24 24.08
N SER A 150 -19.08 -5.58 23.61
CA SER A 150 -18.80 -6.87 22.98
C SER A 150 -18.64 -8.05 23.96
N HIS A 151 -18.40 -7.76 25.25
CA HIS A 151 -18.03 -8.72 26.30
C HIS A 151 -16.82 -9.62 25.95
N MET A 152 -15.98 -9.19 25.00
CA MET A 152 -14.80 -9.95 24.59
C MET A 152 -13.66 -9.79 25.59
N LYS A 153 -12.92 -10.87 25.82
CA LYS A 153 -11.70 -10.83 26.63
C LYS A 153 -10.65 -9.96 25.92
N PRO A 154 -9.95 -9.05 26.65
CA PRO A 154 -8.89 -8.22 26.04
C PRO A 154 -7.82 -9.03 25.31
N SER A 155 -7.45 -10.21 25.83
CA SER A 155 -6.47 -11.10 25.20
C SER A 155 -6.86 -11.54 23.79
N SER A 156 -8.15 -11.79 23.53
CA SER A 156 -8.63 -12.17 22.20
C SER A 156 -8.51 -11.03 21.20
N ILE A 157 -8.80 -9.80 21.63
CA ILE A 157 -8.72 -8.61 20.79
C ILE A 157 -7.26 -8.29 20.48
N TYR A 158 -6.40 -8.27 21.49
CA TYR A 158 -4.97 -8.02 21.28
C TYR A 158 -4.30 -9.14 20.47
N GLY A 159 -4.75 -10.39 20.62
CA GLY A 159 -4.29 -11.49 19.77
C GLY A 159 -4.63 -11.26 18.29
N ALA A 160 -5.87 -10.89 17.99
CA ALA A 160 -6.29 -10.58 16.63
C ALA A 160 -5.58 -9.35 16.04
N LEU A 161 -5.48 -8.26 16.81
CA LEU A 161 -4.74 -7.06 16.37
C LEU A 161 -3.26 -7.36 16.13
N SER A 162 -2.65 -8.21 16.97
CA SER A 162 -1.26 -8.64 16.78
C SER A 162 -1.11 -9.47 15.50
N SER A 163 -2.03 -10.39 15.23
CA SER A 163 -2.02 -11.19 14.01
C SER A 163 -2.20 -10.32 12.76
N LEU A 164 -3.18 -9.40 12.76
CA LEU A 164 -3.37 -8.45 11.66
C LEU A 164 -2.10 -7.62 11.38
N ALA A 165 -1.40 -7.18 12.43
CA ALA A 165 -0.20 -6.37 12.30
C ALA A 165 1.04 -7.18 11.87
N LEU A 166 1.25 -8.37 12.42
CA LEU A 166 2.49 -9.15 12.24
C LEU A 166 2.38 -10.20 11.14
N ASP A 167 1.26 -10.93 11.06
CA ASP A 167 1.08 -12.04 10.13
C ASP A 167 0.60 -11.53 8.76
N TYR A 168 -0.35 -10.58 8.77
CA TYR A 168 -0.93 -10.01 7.54
C TYR A 168 -0.26 -8.70 7.11
N GLY A 169 0.59 -8.11 7.96
CA GLY A 169 1.31 -6.87 7.63
C GLY A 169 0.40 -5.64 7.45
N VAL A 170 -0.80 -5.64 8.06
CA VAL A 170 -1.76 -4.55 7.91
C VAL A 170 -1.49 -3.42 8.89
N ASN A 171 -1.49 -2.19 8.38
CA ASN A 171 -1.36 -0.98 9.19
C ASN A 171 -2.72 -0.62 9.79
N ILE A 172 -2.81 -0.52 11.11
CA ILE A 172 -4.06 -0.20 11.79
C ILE A 172 -3.98 1.22 12.36
N ILE A 173 -4.87 2.11 11.91
CA ILE A 173 -4.88 3.51 12.35
C ILE A 173 -6.27 3.85 12.91
N PRO A 174 -6.38 4.22 14.20
CA PRO A 174 -7.67 4.60 14.77
C PRO A 174 -8.06 6.04 14.40
N THR A 175 -9.35 6.27 14.22
CA THR A 175 -9.97 7.59 14.08
C THR A 175 -11.23 7.65 14.95
N ASP A 176 -11.62 8.85 15.41
CA ASP A 176 -12.77 8.97 16.33
C ASP A 176 -14.12 9.06 15.60
N ASP A 177 -14.11 9.58 14.37
CA ASP A 177 -15.30 9.96 13.60
C ASP A 177 -14.99 10.10 12.09
N PRO A 178 -16.00 10.24 11.21
CA PRO A 178 -15.80 10.38 9.77
C PRO A 178 -14.98 11.59 9.34
N GLU A 179 -15.04 12.73 10.05
CA GLU A 179 -14.23 13.91 9.71
C GLU A 179 -12.75 13.63 9.96
N SER A 180 -12.44 13.01 11.10
CA SER A 180 -11.10 12.52 11.44
C SER A 180 -10.59 11.51 10.41
N THR A 181 -11.45 10.62 9.92
CA THR A 181 -11.14 9.69 8.82
C THR A 181 -10.82 10.43 7.53
N ALA A 182 -11.60 11.45 7.16
CA ALA A 182 -11.36 12.25 5.96
C ALA A 182 -10.01 13.00 6.03
N VAL A 183 -9.69 13.57 7.20
CA VAL A 183 -8.39 14.19 7.46
C VAL A 183 -7.26 13.17 7.30
N LEU A 184 -7.41 11.95 7.85
CA LEU A 184 -6.41 10.90 7.72
C LEU A 184 -6.18 10.50 6.25
N LEU A 185 -7.25 10.25 5.50
CA LEU A 185 -7.18 9.94 4.07
C LEU A 185 -6.45 11.03 3.28
N HIS A 186 -6.74 12.30 3.57
CA HIS A 186 -6.02 13.42 2.98
C HIS A 186 -4.52 13.34 3.31
N ARG A 187 -4.15 13.15 4.58
CA ARG A 187 -2.73 13.06 4.96
C ARG A 187 -2.02 11.86 4.34
N LEU A 188 -2.70 10.72 4.18
CA LEU A 188 -2.16 9.56 3.48
C LEU A 188 -1.88 9.89 2.01
N ALA A 189 -2.85 10.49 1.29
CA ALA A 189 -2.70 10.88 -0.11
C ALA A 189 -1.57 11.90 -0.30
N TYR A 190 -1.52 12.93 0.55
CA TYR A 190 -0.46 13.93 0.49
C TYR A 190 0.93 13.31 0.70
N ARG A 191 1.06 12.32 1.61
CA ARG A 191 2.33 11.64 1.83
C ARG A 191 2.77 10.81 0.64
N GLU A 192 1.86 10.04 0.05
CA GLU A 192 2.21 9.12 -1.05
C GLU A 192 2.36 9.84 -2.39
N GLN A 193 1.63 10.94 -2.65
CA GLN A 193 1.59 11.59 -3.96
C GLN A 193 2.41 12.89 -4.04
N ALA A 194 2.43 13.69 -2.98
CA ALA A 194 3.04 15.03 -3.01
C ALA A 194 4.38 15.11 -2.26
N LYS A 195 4.55 14.31 -1.20
CA LYS A 195 5.75 14.39 -0.34
C LYS A 195 6.90 13.46 -0.78
N GLU A 196 6.60 12.38 -1.50
CA GLU A 196 7.62 11.38 -1.85
C GLU A 196 8.15 11.48 -3.30
N GLU A 197 7.74 12.46 -4.13
CA GLU A 197 8.16 12.61 -5.54
C GLU A 197 8.14 11.27 -6.32
N ARG A 198 7.16 10.40 -6.04
CA ARG A 198 7.09 9.10 -6.69
C ARG A 198 6.20 9.20 -7.91
N THR A 199 6.80 8.94 -9.07
CA THR A 199 6.10 8.70 -10.32
C THR A 199 5.10 7.56 -10.10
N ILE A 200 3.85 7.79 -10.52
CA ILE A 200 2.78 6.79 -10.52
C ILE A 200 3.33 5.52 -11.17
N GLN A 201 3.50 4.44 -10.39
CA GLN A 201 3.71 3.14 -11.00
C GLN A 201 2.38 2.70 -11.58
N LEU A 202 2.29 2.73 -12.90
CA LEU A 202 1.07 2.37 -13.63
C LEU A 202 0.64 0.90 -13.39
N ARG A 203 1.45 0.08 -12.70
CA ARG A 203 1.14 -1.30 -12.32
C ARG A 203 1.93 -1.73 -11.07
N SER A 204 1.23 -2.15 -10.01
CA SER A 204 1.82 -2.86 -8.87
C SER A 204 2.13 -4.30 -9.30
N MET A 205 3.40 -4.69 -9.35
CA MET A 205 3.76 -6.10 -9.51
C MET A 205 3.59 -6.80 -8.16
N ASN A 206 2.70 -7.79 -8.10
CA ASN A 206 2.55 -8.61 -6.92
C ASN A 206 3.87 -9.36 -6.67
N ARG A 207 4.58 -9.03 -5.58
CA ARG A 207 5.89 -9.60 -5.22
C ARG A 207 5.81 -11.09 -4.83
N SER A 208 4.62 -11.68 -4.81
CA SER A 208 4.36 -13.09 -4.51
C SER A 208 4.32 -14.00 -5.75
N LEU A 209 4.39 -13.45 -6.97
CA LEU A 209 4.37 -14.27 -8.19
C LEU A 209 5.64 -15.11 -8.29
N SER A 210 5.50 -16.38 -8.65
CA SER A 210 6.63 -17.23 -9.02
C SER A 210 7.32 -16.71 -10.29
N LEU A 211 8.58 -17.08 -10.54
CA LEU A 211 9.35 -16.54 -11.67
C LEU A 211 8.67 -16.79 -13.03
N ASP A 212 8.03 -17.93 -13.22
CA ASP A 212 7.24 -18.27 -14.40
C ASP A 212 6.03 -17.33 -14.57
N GLN A 213 5.30 -17.05 -13.49
CA GLN A 213 4.19 -16.09 -13.50
C GLN A 213 4.66 -14.67 -13.80
N GLN A 214 5.84 -14.27 -13.29
CA GLN A 214 6.45 -12.98 -13.62
C GLN A 214 6.80 -12.87 -15.11
N GLN A 215 7.28 -13.96 -15.73
CA GLN A 215 7.56 -14.00 -17.17
C GLN A 215 6.28 -13.86 -18.01
N ILE A 216 5.22 -14.59 -17.65
CA ILE A 216 3.91 -14.47 -18.31
C ILE A 216 3.35 -13.06 -18.15
N PHE A 217 3.45 -12.49 -16.95
CA PHE A 217 2.98 -11.14 -16.64
C PHE A 217 3.72 -10.07 -17.44
N LEU A 218 5.05 -10.18 -17.55
CA LEU A 218 5.88 -9.27 -18.35
C LEU A 218 5.43 -9.24 -19.82
N LEU A 219 5.26 -10.42 -20.44
CA LEU A 219 4.85 -10.53 -21.84
C LEU A 219 3.40 -10.10 -22.06
N SER A 220 2.52 -10.37 -21.11
CA SER A 220 1.13 -9.87 -21.12
C SER A 220 1.04 -8.35 -21.00
N GLY A 221 2.16 -7.67 -20.68
CA GLY A 221 2.28 -6.22 -20.73
C GLY A 221 2.33 -5.64 -22.14
N LEU A 222 2.64 -6.46 -23.15
CA LEU A 222 2.70 -6.05 -24.56
C LEU A 222 1.29 -5.91 -25.15
N PRO A 223 1.09 -4.99 -26.13
CA PRO A 223 -0.23 -4.76 -26.71
C PRO A 223 -0.76 -6.01 -27.41
N GLN A 224 -2.02 -6.38 -27.11
CA GLN A 224 -2.70 -7.54 -27.71
C GLN A 224 -2.07 -8.90 -27.37
N ILE A 225 -1.28 -8.98 -26.30
CA ILE A 225 -0.76 -10.25 -25.76
C ILE A 225 -1.42 -10.53 -24.41
N GLY A 226 -2.18 -11.62 -24.33
CA GLY A 226 -2.76 -12.13 -23.08
C GLY A 226 -1.96 -13.31 -22.52
N THR A 227 -2.38 -13.84 -21.38
CA THR A 227 -1.69 -14.93 -20.66
C THR A 227 -1.46 -16.17 -21.53
N THR A 228 -2.49 -16.63 -22.25
CA THR A 228 -2.39 -17.81 -23.12
C THR A 228 -1.40 -17.60 -24.27
N LEU A 229 -1.34 -16.39 -24.84
CA LEU A 229 -0.38 -16.11 -25.92
C LEU A 229 1.04 -15.95 -25.36
N ALA A 230 1.18 -15.34 -24.18
CA ALA A 230 2.45 -15.25 -23.47
C ALA A 230 3.03 -16.62 -23.12
N GLU A 231 2.21 -17.56 -22.63
CA GLU A 231 2.59 -18.95 -22.39
C GLU A 231 3.06 -19.64 -23.67
N ASN A 232 2.31 -19.51 -24.78
CA ASN A 232 2.71 -20.07 -26.07
C ASN A 232 4.04 -19.50 -26.56
N LEU A 233 4.24 -18.19 -26.42
CA LEU A 233 5.50 -17.53 -26.76
C LEU A 233 6.66 -18.04 -25.90
N LEU A 234 6.45 -18.25 -24.60
CA LEU A 234 7.48 -18.82 -23.71
C LEU A 234 7.76 -20.29 -24.02
N ASN A 235 6.76 -21.07 -24.43
CA ASN A 235 6.96 -22.45 -24.85
C ASN A 235 7.79 -22.56 -26.14
N THR A 236 7.68 -21.58 -27.05
CA THR A 236 8.45 -21.56 -28.30
C THR A 236 9.83 -20.92 -28.13
N PHE A 237 9.92 -19.80 -27.42
CA PHE A 237 11.12 -18.97 -27.34
C PHE A 237 11.81 -18.99 -25.98
N ASP A 238 11.33 -19.78 -25.02
CA ASP A 238 11.96 -20.12 -23.74
C ASP A 238 12.08 -18.97 -22.71
N THR A 239 12.37 -17.73 -23.13
CA THR A 239 12.50 -16.58 -22.20
C THR A 239 11.82 -15.32 -22.73
N PRO A 240 11.33 -14.42 -21.86
CA PRO A 240 10.79 -13.13 -22.31
C PRO A 240 11.79 -12.30 -23.12
N TYR A 241 13.08 -12.39 -22.80
CA TYR A 241 14.13 -11.69 -23.55
C TYR A 241 14.16 -12.11 -25.01
N LYS A 242 14.18 -13.42 -25.28
CA LYS A 242 14.15 -13.96 -26.66
C LYS A 242 12.87 -13.53 -27.38
N VAL A 243 11.71 -13.60 -26.73
CA VAL A 243 10.44 -13.10 -27.30
C VAL A 243 10.54 -11.62 -27.69
N LEU A 244 11.06 -10.76 -26.80
CA LEU A 244 11.19 -9.33 -27.06
C LEU A 244 12.13 -9.04 -28.22
N VAL A 245 13.25 -9.78 -28.34
CA VAL A 245 14.18 -9.66 -29.46
C VAL A 245 13.49 -10.05 -30.77
N GLU A 246 12.78 -11.19 -30.80
CA GLU A 246 12.05 -11.64 -31.99
C GLU A 246 10.98 -10.62 -32.41
N PHE A 247 10.20 -10.10 -31.47
CA PHE A 247 9.22 -9.05 -31.76
C PHE A 247 9.87 -7.76 -32.29
N ALA A 248 11.01 -7.36 -31.70
CA ALA A 248 11.73 -6.16 -32.10
C ALA A 248 12.33 -6.28 -33.51
N GLN A 249 12.75 -7.48 -33.92
CA GLN A 249 13.47 -7.72 -35.18
C GLN A 249 12.61 -8.31 -36.31
N ALA A 250 11.37 -8.70 -36.03
CA ALA A 250 10.51 -9.35 -37.00
C ALA A 250 10.21 -8.48 -38.25
N GLU A 251 10.28 -9.12 -39.42
CA GLU A 251 10.01 -8.48 -40.70
C GLU A 251 8.56 -8.73 -41.15
N ILE A 252 7.89 -7.63 -41.52
CA ILE A 252 6.50 -7.63 -42.00
C ILE A 252 6.47 -7.11 -43.43
N HIS A 253 6.20 -8.01 -44.37
CA HIS A 253 6.04 -7.64 -45.77
C HIS A 253 4.62 -7.16 -46.03
N THR A 254 4.51 -5.98 -46.63
CA THR A 254 3.24 -5.42 -47.08
C THR A 254 3.12 -5.56 -48.59
N SER A 255 1.94 -5.97 -49.07
CA SER A 255 1.67 -6.05 -50.52
C SER A 255 1.77 -4.68 -51.19
N PRO A 256 2.07 -4.59 -52.49
CA PRO A 256 2.11 -3.32 -53.22
C PRO A 256 0.80 -2.51 -53.13
N SER A 257 -0.32 -3.20 -52.93
CA SER A 257 -1.64 -2.61 -52.72
C SER A 257 -1.91 -2.10 -51.30
N GLY A 258 -0.99 -2.31 -50.35
CA GLY A 258 -1.14 -1.94 -48.94
C GLY A 258 -2.15 -2.77 -48.12
N LYS A 259 -2.93 -3.64 -48.78
CA LYS A 259 -4.07 -4.33 -48.17
C LYS A 259 -3.69 -5.58 -47.37
N THR A 260 -2.59 -6.25 -47.73
CA THR A 260 -2.19 -7.52 -47.08
C THR A 260 -0.83 -7.36 -46.43
N LYS A 261 -0.75 -7.72 -45.15
CA LYS A 261 0.50 -7.80 -44.41
C LYS A 261 0.81 -9.26 -44.12
N ARG A 262 2.06 -9.67 -44.32
CA ARG A 262 2.55 -11.01 -44.02
C ARG A 262 3.73 -10.92 -43.06
N LEU A 263 3.61 -11.63 -41.95
CA LEU A 263 4.68 -11.83 -41.00
C LEU A 263 5.60 -12.93 -41.54
N THR A 264 6.89 -12.77 -41.34
CA THR A 264 7.89 -13.79 -41.68
C THR A 264 8.77 -14.08 -40.47
N GLY A 265 9.46 -15.23 -40.51
CA GLY A 265 10.36 -15.65 -39.45
C GLY A 265 9.68 -16.48 -38.34
N PRO A 266 10.40 -16.72 -37.23
CA PRO A 266 10.03 -17.69 -36.19
C PRO A 266 8.69 -17.40 -35.51
N LEU A 267 8.27 -16.14 -35.44
CA LEU A 267 6.98 -15.76 -34.84
C LEU A 267 5.77 -16.34 -35.56
N THR A 268 5.92 -16.77 -36.83
CA THR A 268 4.83 -17.39 -37.60
C THR A 268 4.44 -18.78 -37.07
N ASP A 269 5.33 -19.43 -36.31
CA ASP A 269 5.07 -20.74 -35.71
C ASP A 269 4.17 -20.65 -34.47
N VAL A 270 3.98 -19.44 -33.92
CA VAL A 270 3.16 -19.23 -32.72
C VAL A 270 1.73 -18.86 -33.11
N LYS A 271 0.80 -19.81 -32.87
CA LYS A 271 -0.62 -19.62 -33.13
C LYS A 271 -1.16 -18.40 -32.40
N GLY A 272 -1.74 -17.46 -33.16
CA GLY A 272 -2.33 -16.23 -32.63
C GLY A 272 -1.43 -15.00 -32.75
N VAL A 273 -0.15 -15.17 -33.12
CA VAL A 273 0.71 -14.03 -33.48
C VAL A 273 0.46 -13.66 -34.94
N GLY A 274 0.05 -12.41 -35.15
CA GLY A 274 -0.18 -11.86 -36.49
C GLY A 274 0.55 -10.53 -36.69
N PRO A 275 0.64 -10.04 -37.94
CA PRO A 275 1.37 -8.81 -38.27
C PRO A 275 0.97 -7.61 -37.40
N LYS A 276 -0.33 -7.44 -37.13
CA LYS A 276 -0.85 -6.33 -36.32
C LYS A 276 -0.35 -6.34 -34.87
N ILE A 277 -0.24 -7.53 -34.26
CA ILE A 277 0.26 -7.67 -32.88
C ILE A 277 1.74 -7.29 -32.85
N VAL A 278 2.50 -7.81 -33.82
CA VAL A 278 3.94 -7.52 -33.97
C VAL A 278 4.18 -6.03 -34.21
N GLU A 279 3.45 -5.37 -35.10
CA GLU A 279 3.56 -3.91 -35.32
C GLU A 279 3.27 -3.11 -34.06
N SER A 280 2.23 -3.49 -33.31
CA SER A 280 1.84 -2.76 -32.10
C SER A 280 2.90 -2.93 -31.00
N ALA A 281 3.48 -4.12 -30.88
CA ALA A 281 4.58 -4.38 -29.99
C ALA A 281 5.86 -3.67 -30.44
N GLN A 282 6.20 -3.66 -31.74
CA GLN A 282 7.33 -2.92 -32.29
C GLN A 282 7.22 -1.41 -32.03
N GLN A 283 6.02 -0.84 -32.19
CA GLN A 283 5.76 0.54 -31.83
C GLN A 283 6.06 0.80 -30.35
N LEU A 284 5.63 -0.09 -29.45
CA LEU A 284 5.94 0.04 -28.02
C LEU A 284 7.44 -0.11 -27.71
N LEU A 285 8.15 -1.02 -28.41
CA LEU A 285 9.54 -1.37 -28.13
C LEU A 285 10.56 -0.40 -28.72
N HIS A 286 10.25 0.23 -29.86
CA HIS A 286 11.18 1.10 -30.59
C HIS A 286 10.92 2.59 -30.39
N GLU A 287 9.70 3.00 -30.04
CA GLU A 287 9.38 4.41 -29.85
C GLU A 287 10.07 5.01 -28.61
N SER A 288 10.58 6.22 -28.77
CA SER A 288 11.32 6.91 -27.72
C SER A 288 10.39 7.42 -26.62
N TYR A 289 10.62 7.00 -25.37
CA TYR A 289 9.81 7.43 -24.23
C TYR A 289 9.71 8.97 -24.08
N PRO A 290 10.81 9.75 -24.15
CA PRO A 290 10.73 11.22 -24.16
C PRO A 290 9.88 11.80 -25.30
N HIS A 291 9.93 11.17 -26.49
CA HIS A 291 9.14 11.60 -27.64
C HIS A 291 7.64 11.41 -27.37
N LEU A 292 7.24 10.25 -26.85
CA LEU A 292 5.86 9.93 -26.50
C LEU A 292 5.30 10.82 -25.39
N CYS A 293 6.14 11.26 -24.45
CA CYS A 293 5.76 12.14 -23.35
C CYS A 293 5.77 13.63 -23.72
N GLY A 294 6.14 13.99 -24.96
CA GLY A 294 6.23 15.39 -25.40
C GLY A 294 7.30 16.21 -24.70
N VAL A 295 8.28 15.55 -24.05
CA VAL A 295 9.37 16.23 -23.34
C VAL A 295 10.39 16.67 -24.39
N LYS A 296 10.32 17.95 -24.78
CA LYS A 296 11.38 18.55 -25.60
C LYS A 296 12.69 18.53 -24.80
N LYS A 297 13.73 17.96 -25.40
CA LYS A 297 15.11 18.04 -24.89
C LYS A 297 15.56 19.49 -24.74
#